data_AF-X1T3Q7-F1
#
_entry.id   AF-X1T3Q7-F1
#
_cell.length_a   1.000
_cell.length_b   1.000
_cell.length_c   1.000
_cell.angle_alpha   90.00
_cell.angle_beta   90.00
_cell.angle_gamma   90.00
#
_symmetry.space_group_name_H-M   'P 1'
#
loop_
_entity.id
_entity.type
_entity.pdbx_description
1 polymer ?
#
loop_
_entity_poly.entity_id
_entity_poly.type
_entity_poly.pdbx_seq_one_letter_code
_entity_poly.pdbx_strand_id
1 'polypeptide(L)'
;MLKLNYSIKRWTMVEPFIIANQRCDYLDCVIVTLTDELGHSGRGETCGVDYHGETIESICRQIEASRQRVEVGIDRDALGQLLPAGGARNGLDCALWDLHCCRNKRSVWDETGIVPGASTDTAYTIGVVGAEHAAELATKFQAYKTIKIKADKHGSLETIAKVRRLRPEARIIVDANQS
;
A
#
# COMPACT_ATOMS: atom_id res chain seq x y z
N MET A 1 -27.97 10.33 -2.61
CA MET A 1 -27.27 9.06 -2.92
C MET A 1 -25.82 9.36 -3.25
N LEU A 2 -24.91 8.43 -2.96
CA LEU A 2 -23.53 8.50 -3.41
C LEU A 2 -23.44 7.97 -4.84
N LYS A 3 -22.49 8.49 -5.62
CA LYS A 3 -22.06 7.93 -6.90
C LYS A 3 -20.74 7.21 -6.69
N LEU A 4 -20.73 5.89 -6.88
CA LEU A 4 -19.52 5.08 -6.83
C LEU A 4 -18.87 5.02 -8.21
N ASN A 5 -17.58 5.29 -8.30
CA ASN A 5 -16.77 5.00 -9.49
C ASN A 5 -15.49 4.30 -9.05
N TYR A 6 -14.87 3.54 -9.96
CA TYR A 6 -13.49 3.12 -9.80
C TYR A 6 -12.77 3.05 -11.14
N SER A 7 -11.45 3.09 -11.09
CA SER A 7 -10.58 2.86 -12.24
C SER A 7 -9.42 1.97 -11.86
N ILE A 8 -8.91 1.22 -12.84
CA ILE A 8 -7.68 0.43 -12.68
C ILE A 8 -6.52 1.30 -13.15
N LYS A 9 -5.50 1.43 -12.31
CA LYS A 9 -4.29 2.19 -12.57
C LYS A 9 -3.07 1.29 -12.46
N ARG A 10 -2.22 1.32 -13.49
CA ARG A 10 -0.90 0.69 -13.48
C ARG A 10 0.19 1.70 -13.13
N TRP A 11 1.03 1.34 -12.18
CA TRP A 11 2.24 2.06 -11.81
C TRP A 11 3.46 1.20 -12.16
N THR A 12 4.30 1.68 -13.07
CA THR A 12 5.54 0.99 -13.45
C THR A 12 6.62 1.24 -12.40
N MET A 13 7.35 0.20 -11.98
CA MET A 13 8.45 0.34 -11.04
C MET A 13 9.65 1.01 -11.73
N VAL A 14 10.41 1.80 -10.97
CA VAL A 14 11.67 2.42 -11.47
C VAL A 14 12.68 1.32 -11.84
N GLU A 15 12.72 0.27 -11.04
CA GLU A 15 13.42 -0.98 -11.31
C GLU A 15 12.57 -2.15 -10.80
N PRO A 16 12.71 -3.36 -11.36
CA PRO A 16 11.95 -4.53 -10.91
C PRO A 16 12.14 -4.78 -9.42
N PHE A 17 11.05 -4.88 -8.67
CA PHE A 17 11.09 -5.21 -7.25
C PHE A 17 10.97 -6.71 -7.06
N ILE A 18 12.03 -7.33 -6.52
CA ILE A 18 12.13 -8.78 -6.38
C ILE A 18 12.08 -9.16 -4.90
N ILE A 19 11.26 -10.14 -4.58
CA ILE A 19 11.21 -10.82 -3.28
C ILE A 19 11.45 -12.31 -3.49
N ALA A 20 11.54 -13.10 -2.41
CA ALA A 20 11.89 -14.52 -2.47
C ALA A 20 11.05 -15.36 -3.47
N ASN A 21 9.79 -15.02 -3.68
CA ASN A 21 8.85 -15.81 -4.48
C ASN A 21 8.22 -15.03 -5.65
N GLN A 22 8.59 -13.78 -5.88
CA GLN A 22 7.92 -12.92 -6.86
C GLN A 22 8.84 -11.84 -7.40
N ARG A 23 8.63 -11.50 -8.67
CA ARG A 23 9.17 -10.31 -9.33
C ARG A 23 8.03 -9.40 -9.74
N CYS A 24 8.13 -8.12 -9.39
CA CYS A 24 7.15 -7.09 -9.67
C CYS A 24 7.78 -5.98 -10.52
N ASP A 25 7.44 -5.94 -11.81
CA ASP A 25 7.85 -4.87 -12.73
C ASP A 25 6.84 -3.69 -12.74
N TYR A 26 5.62 -3.95 -12.31
CA TYR A 26 4.54 -2.95 -12.16
C TYR A 26 3.56 -3.39 -11.07
N LEU A 27 2.82 -2.42 -10.54
CA LEU A 27 1.71 -2.64 -9.61
C LEU A 27 0.42 -2.10 -10.24
N ASP A 28 -0.56 -2.98 -10.38
CA ASP A 28 -1.93 -2.59 -10.68
C ASP A 28 -2.67 -2.32 -9.39
N CYS A 29 -3.44 -1.23 -9.35
CA CYS A 29 -4.28 -0.86 -8.22
C CYS A 29 -5.65 -0.40 -8.72
N VAL A 30 -6.66 -0.52 -7.86
CA VAL A 30 -7.99 0.04 -8.05
C VAL A 30 -8.09 1.35 -7.28
N ILE A 31 -8.43 2.43 -7.96
CA ILE A 31 -8.74 3.72 -7.36
C ILE A 31 -10.25 3.84 -7.28
N VAL A 32 -10.79 3.82 -6.06
CA VAL A 32 -12.21 4.00 -5.76
C VAL A 32 -12.49 5.49 -5.53
N THR A 33 -13.62 5.99 -6.02
CA THR A 33 -14.09 7.36 -5.81
C THR A 33 -15.57 7.35 -5.46
N LEU A 34 -15.91 8.01 -4.35
CA LEU A 34 -17.28 8.22 -3.90
C LEU A 34 -17.60 9.72 -3.97
N THR A 35 -18.64 10.09 -4.69
CA THR A 35 -19.07 11.49 -4.82
C THR A 35 -20.51 11.65 -4.35
N ASP A 36 -20.79 12.68 -3.55
CA ASP A 36 -22.16 12.97 -3.12
C ASP A 36 -22.87 13.97 -4.04
N GLU A 37 -24.16 14.20 -3.78
CA GLU A 37 -25.00 15.11 -4.58
C GLU A 37 -24.58 16.58 -4.50
N LEU A 38 -23.82 16.95 -3.46
CA LEU A 38 -23.26 18.29 -3.28
C LEU A 38 -21.89 18.45 -3.94
N GLY A 39 -21.37 17.37 -4.55
CA GLY A 39 -20.08 17.34 -5.24
C GLY A 39 -18.87 17.08 -4.35
N HIS A 40 -19.05 16.79 -3.05
CA HIS A 40 -17.94 16.33 -2.22
C HIS A 40 -17.47 14.96 -2.69
N SER A 41 -16.16 14.73 -2.65
CA SER A 41 -15.57 13.51 -3.19
C SER A 41 -14.50 12.95 -2.25
N GLY A 42 -14.52 11.63 -2.06
CA GLY A 42 -13.50 10.89 -1.32
C GLY A 42 -12.92 9.76 -2.17
N ARG A 43 -11.64 9.44 -1.96
CA ARG A 43 -10.90 8.44 -2.73
C ARG A 43 -10.19 7.42 -1.84
N GLY A 44 -10.08 6.20 -2.37
CA GLY A 44 -9.27 5.14 -1.78
C GLY A 44 -8.49 4.41 -2.87
N GLU A 45 -7.26 3.99 -2.58
CA GLU A 45 -6.43 3.17 -3.47
C GLU A 45 -6.19 1.81 -2.82
N THR A 46 -6.27 0.74 -3.61
CA THR A 46 -6.09 -0.62 -3.12
C THR A 46 -5.51 -1.51 -4.20
N CYS A 47 -4.60 -2.41 -3.84
CA CYS A 47 -3.93 -3.32 -4.78
C CYS A 47 -4.14 -4.80 -4.41
N GLY A 48 -4.92 -5.07 -3.34
CA GLY A 48 -5.24 -6.42 -2.87
C GLY A 48 -4.15 -7.09 -2.03
N VAL A 49 -4.48 -8.29 -1.53
CA VAL A 49 -3.54 -9.18 -0.85
C VAL A 49 -3.32 -10.46 -1.67
N ASP A 50 -2.27 -10.45 -2.49
CA ASP A 50 -1.99 -11.49 -3.48
C ASP A 50 -1.76 -12.88 -2.87
N TYR A 51 -1.05 -12.98 -1.75
CA TYR A 51 -0.84 -14.23 -1.02
C TYR A 51 -2.10 -14.77 -0.32
N HIS A 52 -3.21 -14.01 -0.33
CA HIS A 52 -4.55 -14.50 0.02
C HIS A 52 -5.42 -14.76 -1.22
N GLY A 53 -4.85 -14.74 -2.42
CA GLY A 53 -5.52 -15.04 -3.67
C GLY A 53 -6.34 -13.88 -4.24
N GLU A 54 -6.19 -12.67 -3.71
CA GLU A 54 -6.86 -11.50 -4.29
C GLU A 54 -6.21 -11.08 -5.61
N THR A 55 -7.06 -10.76 -6.58
CA THR A 55 -6.68 -10.14 -7.85
C THR A 55 -7.46 -8.84 -8.08
N ILE A 56 -6.99 -7.99 -8.98
CA ILE A 56 -7.71 -6.76 -9.38
C ILE A 56 -9.13 -7.07 -9.85
N GLU A 57 -9.32 -8.15 -10.61
CA GLU A 57 -10.62 -8.59 -11.08
C GLU A 57 -11.53 -9.00 -9.91
N SER A 58 -10.97 -9.69 -8.91
CA SER A 58 -11.73 -10.08 -7.71
C SER A 58 -12.17 -8.84 -6.89
N ILE A 59 -11.30 -7.84 -6.77
CA ILE A 59 -11.56 -6.58 -6.07
C ILE A 59 -12.66 -5.80 -6.80
N CYS A 60 -12.52 -5.60 -8.12
CA CYS A 60 -13.54 -4.91 -8.93
C CYS A 60 -14.90 -5.61 -8.84
N ARG A 61 -14.92 -6.95 -8.87
CA ARG A 61 -16.14 -7.74 -8.73
C ARG A 61 -16.81 -7.52 -7.37
N GLN A 62 -16.04 -7.50 -6.29
CA GLN A 62 -16.56 -7.23 -4.94
C GLN A 62 -17.08 -5.79 -4.82
N ILE A 63 -16.37 -4.81 -5.38
CA ILE A 63 -16.81 -3.41 -5.40
C ILE A 63 -18.16 -3.29 -6.15
N GLU A 64 -18.28 -3.86 -7.34
CA GLU A 64 -19.53 -3.84 -8.10
C GLU A 64 -20.67 -4.56 -7.39
N ALA A 65 -20.42 -5.72 -6.77
CA ALA A 65 -21.42 -6.43 -5.99
C ALA A 65 -21.94 -5.61 -4.79
N SER A 66 -21.10 -4.72 -4.24
CA SER A 66 -21.46 -3.82 -3.14
C SER A 66 -22.10 -2.50 -3.59
N ARG A 67 -22.11 -2.19 -4.89
CA ARG A 67 -22.46 -0.86 -5.44
C ARG A 67 -23.76 -0.31 -4.89
N GLN A 68 -24.85 -1.06 -5.01
CA GLN A 68 -26.16 -0.57 -4.58
C GLN A 68 -26.15 -0.17 -3.10
N ARG A 69 -25.50 -0.98 -2.25
CA ARG A 69 -25.41 -0.72 -0.81
C ARG A 69 -24.57 0.52 -0.52
N VAL A 70 -23.49 0.71 -1.26
CA VAL A 70 -22.61 1.88 -1.15
C VAL A 70 -23.32 3.15 -1.63
N GLU A 71 -23.98 3.11 -2.78
CA GLU A 71 -24.65 4.28 -3.39
C GLU A 71 -25.86 4.78 -2.58
N VAL A 72 -26.53 3.91 -1.81
CA VAL A 72 -27.55 4.36 -0.84
C VAL A 72 -26.96 4.97 0.44
N GLY A 73 -25.63 5.03 0.57
CA GLY A 73 -24.94 5.70 1.68
C GLY A 73 -24.62 4.77 2.86
N ILE A 74 -24.05 3.59 2.61
CA ILE A 74 -23.52 2.72 3.67
C ILE A 74 -22.50 3.47 4.55
N ASP A 75 -22.50 3.21 5.85
CA ASP A 75 -21.45 3.68 6.76
C ASP A 75 -20.28 2.67 6.84
N ARG A 76 -19.21 3.07 7.54
CA ARG A 76 -17.98 2.27 7.63
C ARG A 76 -18.17 0.97 8.42
N ASP A 77 -19.00 0.99 9.46
CA ASP A 77 -19.25 -0.20 10.29
C ASP A 77 -20.05 -1.25 9.51
N ALA A 78 -21.11 -0.82 8.82
CA ALA A 78 -21.91 -1.67 7.96
C ALA A 78 -21.12 -2.17 6.75
N LEU A 79 -20.21 -1.36 6.17
CA LEU A 79 -19.28 -1.82 5.14
C LEU A 79 -18.41 -2.96 5.65
N GLY A 80 -17.96 -2.88 6.90
CA GLY A 80 -17.16 -3.91 7.54
C GLY A 80 -17.89 -5.23 7.79
N GLN A 81 -19.22 -5.21 7.87
CA GLN A 81 -20.06 -6.41 7.93
C GLN A 81 -20.42 -6.94 6.53
N LEU A 82 -20.45 -6.07 5.52
CA LEU A 82 -20.79 -6.41 4.14
C LEU A 82 -19.64 -7.10 3.41
N LEU A 83 -18.41 -6.62 3.58
CA LEU A 83 -17.23 -7.12 2.88
C LEU A 83 -16.22 -7.73 3.86
N PRO A 84 -15.58 -8.87 3.48
CA PRO A 84 -14.48 -9.42 4.26
C PRO A 84 -13.29 -8.46 4.29
N ALA A 85 -12.32 -8.73 5.16
CA ALA A 85 -11.02 -8.08 5.08
C ALA A 85 -10.38 -8.39 3.71
N GLY A 86 -9.92 -7.36 3.01
CA GLY A 86 -9.37 -7.48 1.66
C GLY A 86 -9.32 -6.15 0.92
N GLY A 87 -8.88 -6.20 -0.33
CA GLY A 87 -8.65 -5.06 -1.18
C GLY A 87 -9.90 -4.21 -1.42
N ALA A 88 -11.05 -4.84 -1.69
CA ALA A 88 -12.29 -4.09 -1.94
C ALA A 88 -12.76 -3.29 -0.73
N ARG A 89 -12.73 -3.91 0.46
CA ARG A 89 -13.06 -3.23 1.72
C ARG A 89 -12.09 -2.09 2.00
N ASN A 90 -10.79 -2.30 1.81
CA ASN A 90 -9.79 -1.25 1.97
C ASN A 90 -10.07 -0.04 1.06
N GLY A 91 -10.30 -0.27 -0.23
CA GLY A 91 -10.56 0.81 -1.19
C GLY A 91 -11.83 1.61 -0.87
N LEU A 92 -12.91 0.93 -0.51
CA LEU A 92 -14.18 1.57 -0.14
C LEU A 92 -14.12 2.29 1.21
N ASP A 93 -13.52 1.68 2.23
CA ASP A 93 -13.41 2.27 3.58
C ASP A 93 -12.55 3.54 3.55
N CYS A 94 -11.41 3.51 2.86
CA CYS A 94 -10.57 4.68 2.65
C CYS A 94 -11.32 5.79 1.90
N ALA A 95 -12.10 5.46 0.86
CA ALA A 95 -12.90 6.45 0.15
C ALA A 95 -14.02 7.05 1.03
N LEU A 96 -14.63 6.27 1.91
CA LEU A 96 -15.61 6.78 2.89
C LEU A 96 -14.96 7.71 3.91
N TRP A 97 -13.77 7.37 4.41
CA TRP A 97 -12.97 8.22 5.28
C TRP A 97 -12.63 9.56 4.64
N ASP A 98 -12.11 9.55 3.42
CA ASP A 98 -11.74 10.76 2.68
C ASP A 98 -12.98 11.64 2.39
N LEU A 99 -14.11 11.01 2.03
CA LEU A 99 -15.37 11.73 1.82
C LEU A 99 -15.88 12.38 3.11
N HIS A 100 -15.80 11.67 4.23
CA HIS A 100 -16.18 12.20 5.55
C HIS A 100 -15.32 13.41 5.93
N CYS A 101 -14.00 13.31 5.74
CA CYS A 101 -13.06 14.41 5.96
C CYS A 101 -13.40 15.62 5.07
N CYS A 102 -13.64 15.38 3.77
CA CYS A 102 -14.03 16.41 2.82
C CYS A 102 -15.32 17.15 3.23
N ARG A 103 -16.38 16.40 3.59
CA ARG A 103 -17.67 16.95 4.02
C ARG A 103 -17.57 17.81 5.28
N ASN A 104 -16.78 17.36 6.24
CA ASN A 104 -16.66 18.03 7.54
C ASN A 104 -15.56 19.09 7.57
N LYS A 105 -14.79 19.26 6.48
CA LYS A 105 -13.62 20.14 6.41
C LYS A 105 -12.62 19.85 7.54
N ARG A 106 -12.43 18.57 7.83
CA ARG A 106 -11.53 18.04 8.86
C ARG A 106 -10.55 17.09 8.22
N SER A 107 -9.35 17.02 8.77
CA SER A 107 -8.37 16.01 8.36
C SER A 107 -8.67 14.66 9.01
N VAL A 108 -8.16 13.58 8.44
CA VAL A 108 -8.24 12.25 9.08
C VAL A 108 -7.55 12.24 10.45
N TRP A 109 -6.57 13.11 10.67
CA TRP A 109 -5.92 13.31 11.96
C TRP A 109 -6.89 13.85 13.01
N ASP A 110 -7.71 14.85 12.63
CA ASP A 110 -8.72 15.40 13.53
C ASP A 110 -9.78 14.36 13.90
N GLU A 111 -10.13 13.48 12.96
CA GLU A 111 -11.14 12.43 13.18
C GLU A 111 -10.62 11.26 14.03
N THR A 112 -9.32 10.98 13.96
CA THR A 112 -8.69 9.88 14.72
C THR A 112 -8.08 10.34 16.05
N GLY A 113 -7.94 11.65 16.26
CA GLY A 113 -7.24 12.22 17.41
C GLY A 113 -5.72 11.99 17.37
N ILE A 114 -5.19 11.48 16.28
CA ILE A 114 -3.75 11.27 16.10
C ILE A 114 -3.11 12.62 15.77
N VAL A 115 -2.15 13.04 16.59
CA VAL A 115 -1.33 14.22 16.30
C VAL A 115 -0.18 13.79 15.39
N PRO A 116 -0.15 14.22 14.12
CA PRO A 116 0.93 13.84 13.21
C PRO A 116 2.24 14.50 13.67
N GLY A 117 3.33 13.72 13.69
CA GLY A 117 4.67 14.27 13.86
C GLY A 117 5.10 15.10 12.65
N ALA A 118 6.16 15.91 12.80
CA ALA A 118 6.74 16.67 11.70
C ALA A 118 7.24 15.75 10.55
N SER A 119 7.65 14.53 10.89
CA SER A 119 7.98 13.47 9.94
C SER A 119 7.76 12.10 10.59
N THR A 120 7.57 11.07 9.76
CA THR A 120 7.62 9.66 10.17
C THR A 120 8.75 8.99 9.42
N ASP A 121 9.73 8.46 10.15
CA ASP A 121 10.84 7.72 9.55
C ASP A 121 10.29 6.41 8.94
N THR A 122 10.56 6.18 7.66
CA THR A 122 10.21 4.94 6.95
C THR A 122 11.46 4.17 6.53
N ALA A 123 11.30 2.90 6.17
CA ALA A 123 12.39 2.07 5.67
C ALA A 123 12.49 2.17 4.14
N TYR A 124 13.71 2.25 3.63
CA TYR A 124 13.97 1.98 2.21
C TYR A 124 14.16 0.49 2.01
N THR A 125 13.43 -0.12 1.07
CA THR A 125 13.49 -1.57 0.83
C THR A 125 14.35 -1.89 -0.38
N ILE A 126 15.40 -2.67 -0.16
CA ILE A 126 16.23 -3.29 -1.20
C ILE A 126 15.65 -4.67 -1.49
N GLY A 127 15.29 -4.91 -2.76
CA GLY A 127 14.82 -6.22 -3.24
C GLY A 127 15.93 -7.29 -3.22
N VAL A 128 15.60 -8.51 -3.63
CA VAL A 128 16.59 -9.56 -3.86
C VAL A 128 17.41 -9.19 -5.09
N VAL A 129 18.63 -8.70 -4.84
CA VAL A 129 19.58 -8.23 -5.85
C VAL A 129 21.01 -8.62 -5.44
N GLY A 130 21.95 -8.53 -6.39
CA GLY A 130 23.36 -8.78 -6.11
C GLY A 130 23.96 -7.78 -5.12
N ALA A 131 25.01 -8.20 -4.40
CA ALA A 131 25.60 -7.43 -3.31
C ALA A 131 26.15 -6.05 -3.74
N GLU A 132 26.69 -5.93 -4.97
CA GLU A 132 27.13 -4.65 -5.54
C GLU A 132 25.96 -3.69 -5.75
N HIS A 133 24.87 -4.15 -6.39
CA HIS A 133 23.70 -3.31 -6.61
C HIS A 133 23.03 -2.89 -5.30
N ALA A 134 22.94 -3.80 -4.33
CA ALA A 134 22.44 -3.48 -3.00
C ALA A 134 23.30 -2.40 -2.30
N ALA A 135 24.61 -2.45 -2.47
CA ALA A 135 25.53 -1.44 -1.95
C ALA A 135 25.33 -0.06 -2.61
N GLU A 136 25.15 -0.03 -3.93
CA GLU A 136 24.85 1.19 -4.67
C GLU A 136 23.53 1.80 -4.19
N LEU A 137 22.47 1.00 -4.06
CA LEU A 137 21.17 1.44 -3.53
C LEU A 137 21.28 1.96 -2.09
N ALA A 138 21.98 1.24 -1.22
CA ALA A 138 22.17 1.65 0.18
C ALA A 138 22.92 2.98 0.32
N THR A 139 23.82 3.28 -0.62
CA THR A 139 24.56 4.55 -0.69
C THR A 139 23.68 5.65 -1.29
N LYS A 140 23.02 5.37 -2.41
CA LYS A 140 22.11 6.32 -3.09
C LYS A 140 20.99 6.80 -2.17
N PHE A 141 20.43 5.89 -1.38
CA PHE A 141 19.32 6.18 -0.45
C PHE A 141 19.82 6.36 1.00
N GLN A 142 20.97 7.01 1.17
CA GLN A 142 21.57 7.24 2.49
C GLN A 142 20.74 8.08 3.47
N ALA A 143 19.79 8.87 2.96
CA ALA A 143 18.87 9.64 3.79
C ALA A 143 17.97 8.74 4.67
N TYR A 144 17.77 7.47 4.29
CA TYR A 144 17.01 6.52 5.09
C TYR A 144 17.89 5.94 6.20
N LYS A 145 17.44 6.11 7.45
CA LYS A 145 18.08 5.54 8.65
C LYS A 145 17.80 4.05 8.82
N THR A 146 16.73 3.56 8.19
CA THR A 146 16.35 2.15 8.20
C THR A 146 16.37 1.59 6.79
N ILE A 147 17.08 0.47 6.61
CA ILE A 147 17.14 -0.28 5.36
C ILE A 147 16.49 -1.63 5.60
N LYS A 148 15.49 -1.97 4.78
CA LYS A 148 14.88 -3.29 4.74
C LYS A 148 15.50 -4.07 3.58
N ILE A 149 16.08 -5.23 3.85
CA ILE A 149 16.68 -6.10 2.83
C ILE A 149 15.76 -7.31 2.66
N LYS A 150 15.29 -7.53 1.43
CA LYS A 150 14.60 -8.76 1.04
C LYS A 150 15.63 -9.88 0.92
N ALA A 151 15.37 -10.99 1.61
CA ALA A 151 16.23 -12.15 1.63
C ALA A 151 15.56 -13.35 0.95
N ASP A 152 16.40 -14.24 0.45
CA ASP A 152 16.03 -15.54 -0.09
C ASP A 152 17.06 -16.61 0.33
N LYS A 153 16.81 -17.85 -0.08
CA LYS A 153 17.71 -18.99 0.16
C LYS A 153 19.01 -18.96 -0.65
N HIS A 154 19.23 -17.96 -1.51
CA HIS A 154 20.30 -17.93 -2.51
C HIS A 154 21.34 -16.83 -2.24
N GLY A 155 21.92 -16.81 -1.04
CA GLY A 155 23.14 -16.01 -0.78
C GLY A 155 22.92 -14.60 -0.25
N SER A 156 21.77 -14.34 0.40
CA SER A 156 21.45 -13.02 0.98
C SER A 156 22.42 -12.53 2.07
N LEU A 157 23.22 -13.42 2.68
CA LEU A 157 24.20 -13.05 3.71
C LEU A 157 25.30 -12.12 3.18
N GLU A 158 25.77 -12.34 1.95
CA GLU A 158 26.79 -11.48 1.34
C GLU A 158 26.26 -10.06 1.13
N THR A 159 25.04 -9.96 0.58
CA THR A 159 24.32 -8.69 0.42
C THR A 159 24.16 -7.95 1.75
N ILE A 160 23.69 -8.64 2.79
CA ILE A 160 23.51 -8.05 4.13
C ILE A 160 24.84 -7.58 4.71
N ALA A 161 25.88 -8.42 4.64
CA ALA A 161 27.20 -8.10 5.16
C ALA A 161 27.80 -6.88 4.46
N LYS A 162 27.65 -6.79 3.14
CA LYS A 162 28.15 -5.66 2.35
C LYS A 162 27.40 -4.36 2.66
N VAL A 163 26.07 -4.40 2.71
CA VAL A 163 25.26 -3.24 3.10
C VAL A 163 25.61 -2.79 4.52
N ARG A 164 25.77 -3.71 5.48
CA ARG A 164 26.19 -3.38 6.86
C ARG A 164 27.55 -2.71 6.91
N ARG A 165 28.54 -3.16 6.13
CA ARG A 165 29.87 -2.52 6.10
C ARG A 165 29.82 -1.09 5.59
N LEU A 166 28.97 -0.82 4.59
CA LEU A 166 28.83 0.52 4.00
C LEU A 166 27.95 1.47 4.81
N ARG A 167 26.94 0.93 5.49
CA ARG A 167 25.97 1.68 6.30
C ARG A 167 25.98 1.16 7.75
N PRO A 168 27.11 1.27 8.47
CA PRO A 168 27.24 0.74 9.83
C PRO A 168 26.24 1.38 10.82
N GLU A 169 25.82 2.61 10.56
CA GLU A 169 24.87 3.37 11.36
C GLU A 169 23.40 3.05 11.08
N ALA A 170 23.09 2.46 9.91
CA ALA A 170 21.71 2.18 9.54
C ALA A 170 21.12 1.01 10.36
N ARG A 171 19.85 1.14 10.77
CA ARG A 171 19.08 -0.01 11.25
C ARG A 171 18.76 -0.92 10.06
N ILE A 172 19.08 -2.20 10.17
CA ILE A 172 18.80 -3.18 9.12
C ILE A 172 17.67 -4.10 9.58
N ILE A 173 16.66 -4.24 8.73
CA ILE A 173 15.57 -5.22 8.85
C ILE A 173 15.77 -6.23 7.72
N VAL A 174 15.63 -7.52 8.01
CA VAL A 174 15.67 -8.58 7.00
C VAL A 174 14.29 -9.21 6.89
N ASP A 175 13.79 -9.36 5.68
CA ASP A 175 12.48 -9.97 5.38
C ASP A 175 12.65 -11.06 4.34
N ALA A 176 12.51 -12.31 4.78
CA ALA A 176 12.76 -13.51 3.99
C ALA A 176 11.53 -14.01 3.21
N ASN A 177 10.36 -13.37 3.36
CA ASN A 177 9.12 -13.72 2.63
C ASN A 177 8.83 -15.22 2.51
N GLN A 178 8.85 -15.94 3.65
CA GLN A 178 8.53 -17.38 3.74
C GLN A 178 9.48 -18.31 2.93
N SER A 179 10.72 -17.87 2.66
CA SER A 179 11.76 -18.71 2.04
C SER A 179 12.33 -19.78 2.96
#